data_AF-A0A1H0IW95-F1
#
_entry.id   AF-A0A1H0IW95-F1
#
_cell.length_a   1.000
_cell.length_b   1.000
_cell.length_c   1.000
_cell.angle_alpha   90.00
_cell.angle_beta   90.00
_cell.angle_gamma   90.00
#
_symmetry.space_group_name_H-M   'P 1'
#
loop_
_entity.id
_entity.type
_entity.pdbx_description
1 polymer ?
#
loop_
_entity_poly.entity_id
_entity_poly.type
_entity_poly.pdbx_seq_one_letter_code
_entity_poly.pdbx_strand_id
1 'polypeptide(L)'
;MAVVVIGLKVTGLILVVALTIIPPVAARFWTDQPMRMVALAALLGALAGYLGVTLSSAREGLPTGPLIVLAAFALFLVSFLFSPRRGVLASLLAYRRLRQRVHLRQGLLALGRDEPIFDGLTLRLLRRRGHVRRDGVATPAGLAAARDAEHEERLWALYRRRYPDDALHREHAGLTPIGQVLSADAIHALERELPPEGAR
;
A
#
# COMPACT_ATOMS: atom_id res chain seq x y z
N MET A 1 30.91 -33.83 25.65
CA MET A 1 30.16 -33.25 26.78
C MET A 1 30.03 -31.73 26.71
N ALA A 2 31.11 -30.96 26.52
CA ALA A 2 31.04 -29.50 26.43
C ALA A 2 30.02 -28.96 25.39
N VAL A 3 29.98 -29.56 24.20
CA VAL A 3 29.05 -29.17 23.12
C VAL A 3 27.58 -29.29 23.54
N VAL A 4 27.21 -30.34 24.26
CA VAL A 4 25.82 -30.57 24.71
C VAL A 4 25.42 -29.56 25.80
N VAL A 5 26.31 -29.30 26.76
CA VAL A 5 26.05 -28.35 27.86
C VAL A 5 25.92 -26.91 27.32
N ILE A 6 26.80 -26.52 26.42
CA ILE A 6 26.75 -25.19 25.77
C ILE A 6 25.52 -25.10 24.88
N GLY A 7 25.25 -26.13 24.08
CA GLY A 7 24.08 -26.20 23.20
C GLY A 7 22.77 -25.99 23.96
N LEU A 8 22.58 -26.69 25.08
CA LEU A 8 21.36 -26.56 25.89
C LEU A 8 21.17 -25.12 26.41
N LYS A 9 22.24 -24.51 26.94
CA LYS A 9 22.21 -23.12 27.44
C LYS A 9 21.87 -22.11 26.35
N VAL A 10 22.51 -22.26 25.18
CA VAL A 10 22.29 -21.38 24.02
C VAL A 10 20.86 -21.53 23.50
N THR A 11 20.34 -22.75 23.40
CA THR A 11 18.95 -22.96 22.95
C THR A 11 17.92 -22.33 23.87
N GLY A 12 18.14 -22.38 25.19
CA GLY A 12 17.26 -21.71 26.16
C GLY A 12 17.27 -20.19 25.98
N LEU A 13 18.46 -19.60 25.84
CA LEU A 13 18.60 -18.15 25.63
C LEU A 13 17.91 -17.69 24.34
N ILE A 14 18.16 -18.38 23.22
CA ILE A 14 17.57 -18.05 21.92
C ILE A 14 16.04 -18.14 22.01
N LEU A 15 15.50 -19.16 22.68
CA LEU A 15 14.06 -19.33 22.85
C LEU A 15 13.42 -18.15 23.60
N VAL A 16 14.02 -17.73 24.73
CA VAL A 16 13.51 -16.60 25.52
C VAL A 16 13.52 -15.31 24.70
N VAL A 17 14.63 -15.01 24.03
CA VAL A 17 14.77 -13.81 23.19
C VAL A 17 13.75 -13.84 22.04
N ALA A 18 13.62 -14.98 21.36
CA ALA A 18 12.70 -15.14 20.24
C ALA A 18 11.24 -14.96 20.68
N LEU A 19 10.80 -15.59 21.78
CA LEU A 19 9.43 -15.45 22.27
C LEU A 19 9.12 -14.07 22.86
N THR A 20 10.14 -13.35 23.31
CA THR A 20 9.99 -11.97 23.78
C THR A 20 9.80 -11.00 22.62
N ILE A 21 10.42 -11.25 21.47
CA ILE A 21 10.44 -10.30 20.34
C ILE A 21 9.42 -10.66 19.26
N ILE A 22 9.40 -11.92 18.80
CA ILE A 22 8.68 -12.31 17.59
C ILE A 22 7.16 -12.12 17.72
N PRO A 23 6.48 -12.62 18.77
CA PRO A 23 5.02 -12.49 18.89
C PRO A 23 4.53 -11.04 19.02
N PRO A 24 5.17 -10.15 19.82
CA PRO A 24 4.81 -8.73 19.85
C PRO A 24 4.99 -8.02 18.51
N VAL A 25 6.09 -8.30 17.80
CA VAL A 25 6.33 -7.70 16.48
C VAL A 25 5.31 -8.21 15.48
N ALA A 26 5.00 -9.51 15.48
CA ALA A 26 3.97 -10.10 14.63
C ALA A 26 2.58 -9.49 14.93
N ALA A 27 2.20 -9.32 16.19
CA ALA A 27 0.93 -8.72 16.60
C ALA A 27 0.79 -7.26 16.18
N ARG A 28 1.89 -6.50 16.20
CA ARG A 28 1.93 -5.08 15.79
C ARG A 28 1.55 -4.88 14.32
N PHE A 29 1.67 -5.91 13.48
CA PHE A 29 1.23 -5.85 12.10
C PHE A 29 -0.31 -5.85 11.92
N TRP A 30 -1.05 -6.24 12.96
CA TRP A 30 -2.51 -6.37 12.92
C TRP A 30 -3.23 -5.23 13.64
N THR A 31 -2.59 -4.60 14.63
CA THR A 31 -3.22 -3.59 15.48
C THR A 31 -2.23 -2.52 15.93
N ASP A 32 -2.68 -1.27 15.97
CA ASP A 32 -1.96 -0.14 16.58
C ASP A 32 -2.34 0.05 18.06
N GLN A 33 -3.39 -0.63 18.56
CA GLN A 33 -3.81 -0.54 19.96
C GLN A 33 -2.98 -1.47 20.86
N PRO A 34 -2.36 -0.95 21.94
CA PRO A 34 -1.43 -1.71 22.77
C PRO A 34 -2.08 -2.88 23.49
N MET A 35 -3.31 -2.71 24.01
CA MET A 35 -4.02 -3.80 24.71
C MET A 35 -4.32 -4.99 23.78
N ARG A 36 -4.77 -4.71 22.56
CA ARG A 36 -5.01 -5.75 21.53
C ARG A 36 -3.71 -6.38 21.06
N MET A 37 -2.62 -5.60 20.99
CA MET A 37 -1.30 -6.10 20.60
C MET A 37 -0.79 -7.15 21.59
N VAL A 38 -0.92 -6.89 22.90
CA VAL A 38 -0.51 -7.85 23.95
C VAL A 38 -1.33 -9.13 23.87
N ALA A 39 -2.65 -9.03 23.71
CA ALA A 39 -3.52 -10.20 23.58
C ALA A 39 -3.16 -11.06 22.36
N LEU A 40 -2.94 -10.43 21.20
CA LEU A 40 -2.51 -11.13 19.98
C LEU A 40 -1.10 -11.73 20.12
N ALA A 41 -0.17 -11.02 20.76
CA ALA A 41 1.17 -11.52 21.00
C ALA A 41 1.17 -12.76 21.90
N ALA A 42 0.35 -12.74 22.96
CA ALA A 42 0.16 -13.91 23.82
C ALA A 42 -0.42 -15.10 23.03
N LEU A 43 -1.42 -14.84 22.19
CA LEU A 43 -2.05 -15.89 21.38
C LEU A 43 -1.09 -16.47 20.33
N LEU A 44 -0.31 -15.63 19.65
CA LEU A 44 0.71 -16.06 18.69
C LEU A 44 1.85 -16.81 19.37
N GLY A 45 2.29 -16.37 20.56
CA GLY A 45 3.30 -17.05 21.35
C GLY A 45 2.83 -18.42 21.82
N ALA A 46 1.59 -18.53 22.30
CA ALA A 46 0.97 -19.80 22.67
C ALA A 46 0.86 -20.74 21.46
N LEU A 47 0.44 -20.22 20.30
CA LEU A 47 0.34 -20.99 19.06
C LEU A 47 1.72 -21.48 18.58
N ALA A 48 2.75 -20.64 18.65
CA ALA A 48 4.12 -21.01 18.32
C ALA A 48 4.65 -22.12 19.24
N GLY A 49 4.39 -22.01 20.55
CA GLY A 49 4.74 -23.05 21.52
C GLY A 49 4.05 -24.37 21.22
N TYR A 50 2.73 -24.34 20.98
CA TYR A 50 1.94 -25.52 20.65
C TYR A 50 2.44 -26.19 19.36
N LEU A 51 2.65 -25.42 18.29
CA LEU A 51 3.16 -25.94 17.02
C LEU A 51 4.60 -26.47 17.16
N GLY A 52 5.45 -25.78 17.90
CA GLY A 52 6.84 -26.20 18.13
C GLY A 52 6.94 -27.52 18.91
N VAL A 53 6.11 -27.69 19.94
CA VAL A 53 6.08 -28.92 20.75
C VAL A 53 5.49 -30.09 19.96
N THR A 54 4.37 -29.88 19.26
CA THR A 54 3.75 -30.92 18.44
C THR A 54 4.66 -31.38 17.30
N LEU A 55 5.42 -30.46 16.69
CA LEU A 55 6.41 -30.81 15.68
C LEU A 55 7.63 -31.51 16.28
N SER A 56 8.03 -31.12 17.50
CA SER A 56 9.12 -31.78 18.24
C SER A 56 8.77 -33.21 18.63
N SER A 57 7.50 -33.51 18.91
CA SER A 57 7.06 -34.86 19.26
C SER A 57 6.91 -35.78 18.05
N ALA A 58 7.03 -35.27 16.82
CA ALA A 58 6.86 -36.07 15.61
C ALA A 58 8.10 -36.93 15.27
N ARG A 59 9.29 -36.60 15.79
CA ARG A 59 10.52 -37.40 15.63
C ARG A 59 11.35 -37.36 16.89
N GLU A 60 11.90 -38.50 17.28
CA GLU A 60 12.82 -38.61 18.42
C GLU A 60 14.12 -37.84 18.14
N GLY A 61 14.61 -37.10 19.14
CA GLY A 61 15.89 -36.38 19.09
C GLY A 61 15.82 -34.94 18.54
N LEU A 62 14.65 -34.41 18.18
CA LEU A 62 14.54 -33.01 17.76
C LEU A 62 14.58 -32.04 18.96
N PRO A 63 15.38 -30.97 18.91
CA PRO A 63 15.46 -30.01 20.00
C PRO A 63 14.22 -29.10 20.00
N THR A 64 13.43 -29.17 21.08
CA THR A 64 12.14 -28.46 21.19
C THR A 64 12.27 -26.94 21.14
N GLY A 65 13.31 -26.38 21.76
CA GLY A 65 13.54 -24.92 21.78
C GLY A 65 13.66 -24.31 20.38
N PRO A 66 14.63 -24.73 19.55
CA PRO A 66 14.77 -24.30 18.16
C PRO A 66 13.51 -24.49 17.31
N LEU A 67 12.74 -25.56 17.53
CA LEU A 67 11.49 -25.80 16.79
C LEU A 67 10.39 -24.80 17.15
N ILE A 68 10.26 -24.42 18.43
CA ILE A 68 9.34 -23.35 18.84
C ILE A 68 9.75 -22.03 18.19
N VAL A 69 11.06 -21.73 18.12
CA VAL A 69 11.56 -20.53 17.44
C VAL A 69 11.23 -20.55 15.95
N LEU A 70 11.40 -21.70 15.29
CA LEU A 70 11.06 -21.86 13.88
C LEU A 70 9.56 -21.70 13.63
N ALA A 71 8.72 -22.25 14.51
CA ALA A 71 7.26 -22.08 14.44
C ALA A 71 6.85 -20.61 14.67
N ALA A 72 7.43 -19.94 15.66
CA ALA A 72 7.21 -18.52 15.90
C ALA A 72 7.63 -17.68 14.68
N PHE A 73 8.78 -17.98 14.09
CA PHE A 73 9.26 -17.31 12.89
C PHE A 73 8.35 -17.54 11.69
N ALA A 74 7.84 -18.76 11.49
CA ALA A 74 6.88 -19.05 10.43
C ALA A 74 5.58 -18.25 10.61
N LEU A 75 5.02 -18.21 11.81
CA LEU A 75 3.83 -17.40 12.13
C LEU A 75 4.08 -15.91 11.94
N PHE A 76 5.28 -15.44 12.29
CA PHE A 76 5.71 -14.07 11.99
C PHE A 76 5.79 -13.80 10.50
N LEU A 77 6.35 -14.72 9.71
CA LEU A 77 6.47 -14.57 8.27
C LEU A 77 5.09 -14.49 7.60
N VAL A 78 4.16 -15.34 8.03
CA VAL A 78 2.75 -15.29 7.62
C VAL A 78 2.15 -13.94 8.01
N SER A 79 2.27 -13.53 9.27
CA SER A 79 1.74 -12.23 9.74
C SER A 79 2.33 -11.04 8.97
N PHE A 80 3.63 -11.09 8.69
CA PHE A 80 4.35 -10.08 7.91
C PHE A 80 3.86 -10.00 6.47
N LEU A 81 3.64 -11.15 5.82
CA LEU A 81 3.23 -11.20 4.43
C LEU A 81 1.75 -10.76 4.26
N PHE A 82 0.88 -11.17 5.19
CA PHE A 82 -0.56 -10.90 5.13
C PHE A 82 -0.99 -9.58 5.80
N SER A 83 -0.08 -8.80 6.40
CA SER A 83 -0.44 -7.56 7.09
C SER A 83 -1.02 -6.50 6.14
N PRO A 84 -2.25 -5.99 6.41
CA PRO A 84 -2.96 -5.08 5.51
C PRO A 84 -2.45 -3.62 5.55
N ARG A 85 -1.78 -3.20 6.62
CA ARG A 85 -1.29 -1.81 6.77
C ARG A 85 0.22 -1.65 6.60
N ARG A 86 1.00 -2.69 6.90
CA ARG A 86 2.47 -2.64 6.87
C ARG A 86 3.11 -3.84 6.16
N GLY A 87 2.30 -4.78 5.66
CA GLY A 87 2.81 -5.95 4.95
C GLY A 87 3.35 -5.58 3.58
N VAL A 88 4.34 -6.35 3.13
CA VAL A 88 4.98 -6.18 1.82
C VAL A 88 3.95 -6.27 0.69
N LEU A 89 2.97 -7.16 0.82
CA LEU A 89 1.89 -7.29 -0.18
C LEU A 89 1.02 -6.03 -0.23
N ALA A 90 0.57 -5.51 0.91
CA ALA A 90 -0.25 -4.30 0.93
C ALA A 90 0.50 -3.09 0.37
N SER A 91 1.79 -2.94 0.71
CA SER A 91 2.65 -1.88 0.19
C SER A 91 2.86 -2.03 -1.33
N LEU A 92 3.15 -3.24 -1.81
CA LEU A 92 3.31 -3.51 -3.24
C LEU A 92 2.01 -3.27 -4.03
N LEU A 93 0.86 -3.67 -3.48
CA LEU A 93 -0.45 -3.38 -4.07
C LEU A 93 -0.74 -1.88 -4.08
N ALA A 94 -0.46 -1.16 -2.99
CA ALA A 94 -0.62 0.29 -2.92
C ALA A 94 0.27 1.00 -3.95
N TYR A 95 1.54 0.58 -4.07
CA TYR A 95 2.47 1.09 -5.06
C TYR A 95 2.01 0.81 -6.49
N ARG A 96 1.51 -0.41 -6.77
CA ARG A 96 0.91 -0.75 -8.07
C ARG A 96 -0.34 0.07 -8.37
N ARG A 97 -1.22 0.28 -7.39
CA ARG A 97 -2.42 1.12 -7.55
C ARG A 97 -2.06 2.57 -7.82
N LEU A 98 -1.05 3.10 -7.12
CA LEU A 98 -0.54 4.45 -7.36
C LEU A 98 -0.02 4.57 -8.79
N ARG A 99 0.83 3.64 -9.23
CA ARG A 99 1.36 3.62 -10.60
C ARG A 99 0.24 3.53 -11.64
N GLN A 100 -0.78 2.69 -11.43
CA GLN A 100 -1.94 2.61 -12.32
C GLN A 100 -2.75 3.92 -12.38
N ARG A 101 -2.90 4.63 -11.24
CA ARG A 101 -3.57 5.94 -11.20
C ARG A 101 -2.80 6.99 -12.00
N VAL A 102 -1.48 7.01 -11.87
CA VAL A 102 -0.60 7.91 -12.63
C VAL A 102 -0.75 7.67 -14.13
N HIS A 103 -0.59 6.42 -14.59
CA HIS A 103 -0.69 6.09 -16.02
C HIS A 103 -2.07 6.40 -16.60
N LEU A 104 -3.15 6.14 -15.84
CA LEU A 104 -4.49 6.49 -16.30
C LEU A 104 -4.68 8.00 -16.43
N ARG A 105 -4.24 8.78 -15.44
CA ARG A 105 -4.36 10.25 -15.47
C ARG A 105 -3.58 10.84 -16.63
N GLN A 106 -2.33 10.41 -16.82
CA GLN A 106 -1.51 10.81 -17.96
C GLN A 106 -2.15 10.42 -19.30
N GLY A 107 -2.72 9.21 -19.39
CA GLY A 107 -3.43 8.75 -20.58
C GLY A 107 -4.69 9.57 -20.88
N LEU A 108 -5.47 9.96 -19.88
CA LEU A 108 -6.65 10.81 -20.06
C LEU A 108 -6.27 12.23 -20.50
N LEU A 109 -5.20 12.80 -19.94
CA LEU A 109 -4.70 14.11 -20.36
C LEU A 109 -4.14 14.07 -21.80
N ALA A 110 -3.45 12.99 -22.18
CA ALA A 110 -2.99 12.80 -23.55
C ALA A 110 -4.17 12.69 -24.53
N LEU A 111 -5.26 12.00 -24.16
CA LEU A 111 -6.49 11.94 -24.97
C LEU A 111 -7.15 13.31 -25.14
N GLY A 112 -7.14 14.16 -24.11
CA GLY A 112 -7.69 15.52 -24.20
C GLY A 112 -6.89 16.42 -25.14
N ARG A 113 -5.56 16.23 -25.17
CA ARG A 113 -4.62 16.98 -26.02
C ARG A 113 -4.42 16.40 -27.42
N ASP A 114 -5.13 15.33 -27.76
CA ASP A 114 -4.95 14.57 -29.01
C ASP A 114 -3.49 14.08 -29.21
N GLU A 115 -2.79 13.80 -28.11
CA GLU A 115 -1.41 13.31 -28.10
C GLU A 115 -1.36 11.78 -28.27
N PRO A 116 -0.41 11.25 -29.06
CA PRO A 116 -0.28 9.82 -29.28
C PRO A 116 0.20 9.08 -28.01
N ILE A 117 -0.54 8.05 -27.60
CA ILE A 117 -0.23 7.23 -26.42
C ILE A 117 0.58 5.99 -26.83
N PHE A 118 1.88 5.98 -26.53
CA PHE A 118 2.77 4.86 -26.86
C PHE A 118 2.91 3.79 -25.77
N ASP A 119 2.48 4.08 -24.54
CA ASP A 119 2.61 3.14 -23.41
C ASP A 119 1.52 2.05 -23.44
N GLY A 120 1.94 0.79 -23.62
CA GLY A 120 1.06 -0.36 -23.68
C GLY A 120 0.29 -0.62 -22.38
N LEU A 121 0.84 -0.23 -21.21
CA LEU A 121 0.13 -0.35 -19.94
C LEU A 121 -1.00 0.69 -19.85
N THR A 122 -0.74 1.92 -20.28
CA THR A 122 -1.74 3.01 -20.35
C THR A 122 -2.89 2.66 -21.27
N LEU A 123 -2.61 2.16 -22.49
CA LEU A 123 -3.64 1.70 -23.43
C LEU A 123 -4.47 0.54 -22.85
N ARG A 124 -3.84 -0.42 -22.16
CA ARG A 124 -4.57 -1.52 -21.49
C ARG A 124 -5.49 -1.02 -20.38
N LEU A 125 -5.05 -0.04 -19.59
CA LEU A 125 -5.86 0.55 -18.52
C LEU A 125 -7.05 1.35 -19.07
N LEU A 126 -6.81 2.20 -20.08
CA LEU A 126 -7.86 2.97 -20.74
C LEU A 126 -8.90 2.06 -21.42
N ARG A 127 -8.45 0.98 -22.07
CA ARG A 127 -9.34 -0.05 -22.65
C ARG A 127 -10.15 -0.78 -21.58
N ARG A 128 -9.51 -1.19 -20.48
CA ARG A 128 -10.21 -1.87 -19.38
C ARG A 128 -11.29 -1.01 -18.74
N ARG A 129 -11.10 0.31 -18.68
CA ARG A 129 -12.11 1.26 -18.20
C ARG A 129 -13.10 1.72 -19.27
N GLY A 130 -12.96 1.25 -20.51
CA GLY A 130 -13.85 1.61 -21.61
C GLY A 130 -13.61 3.01 -22.19
N HIS A 131 -12.53 3.70 -21.82
CA HIS A 131 -12.22 5.05 -22.32
C HIS A 131 -11.67 5.02 -23.75
N VAL A 132 -10.98 3.96 -24.15
CA VAL A 132 -10.39 3.79 -25.49
C VAL A 132 -10.83 2.45 -26.08
N ARG A 133 -11.18 2.43 -27.37
CA ARG A 133 -11.62 1.24 -28.08
C ARG A 133 -10.42 0.43 -28.61
N ARG A 134 -10.66 -0.77 -29.16
CA ARG A 134 -9.61 -1.68 -29.67
C ARG A 134 -8.84 -1.14 -30.89
N ASP A 135 -9.39 -0.15 -31.56
CA ASP A 135 -8.80 0.64 -32.65
C ASP A 135 -7.87 1.76 -32.15
N GLY A 136 -7.85 2.05 -30.84
CA GLY A 136 -7.07 3.15 -30.28
C GLY A 136 -7.83 4.49 -30.25
N VAL A 137 -9.07 4.53 -30.74
CA VAL A 137 -9.89 5.75 -30.75
C VAL A 137 -10.54 5.98 -29.39
N ALA A 138 -10.59 7.24 -28.96
CA ALA A 138 -11.27 7.66 -27.74
C ALA A 138 -12.78 7.40 -27.85
N THR A 139 -13.36 6.80 -26.82
CA THR A 139 -14.81 6.66 -26.71
C THR A 139 -15.43 7.97 -26.21
N PRO A 140 -16.75 8.19 -26.37
CA PRO A 140 -17.43 9.34 -25.78
C PRO A 140 -17.21 9.47 -24.27
N ALA A 141 -17.19 8.33 -23.56
CA ALA A 141 -16.86 8.28 -22.13
C ALA A 141 -15.39 8.58 -21.83
N GLY A 142 -14.47 8.24 -22.73
CA GLY A 142 -13.06 8.61 -22.66
C GLY A 142 -12.82 10.10 -22.87
N LEU A 143 -13.50 10.70 -23.84
CA LEU A 143 -13.46 12.14 -24.11
C LEU A 143 -14.05 12.94 -22.96
N ALA A 144 -15.19 12.51 -22.39
CA ALA A 144 -15.76 13.14 -21.19
C ALA A 144 -14.78 13.08 -20.01
N ALA A 145 -14.21 11.89 -19.73
CA ALA A 145 -13.23 11.73 -18.66
C ALA A 145 -11.92 12.51 -18.90
N ALA A 146 -11.52 12.73 -20.16
CA ALA A 146 -10.39 13.58 -20.52
C ALA A 146 -10.67 15.05 -20.21
N ARG A 147 -11.86 15.55 -20.57
CA ARG A 147 -12.30 16.92 -20.23
C ARG A 147 -12.35 17.14 -18.72
N ASP A 148 -12.91 16.21 -17.97
CA ASP A 148 -12.94 16.27 -16.51
C ASP A 148 -11.52 16.34 -15.93
N ALA A 149 -10.60 15.55 -16.48
CA ALA A 149 -9.21 15.53 -16.07
C ALA A 149 -8.48 16.86 -16.39
N GLU A 150 -8.74 17.45 -17.55
CA GLU A 150 -8.17 18.74 -17.92
C GLU A 150 -8.74 19.89 -17.07
N HIS A 151 -10.05 19.91 -16.86
CA HIS A 151 -10.71 20.89 -16.00
C HIS A 151 -10.09 20.90 -14.60
N GLU A 152 -9.89 19.71 -14.03
CA GLU A 152 -9.28 19.56 -12.72
C GLU A 152 -7.80 19.98 -12.69
N GLU A 153 -7.02 19.71 -13.74
CA GLU A 153 -5.63 20.20 -13.83
C GLU A 153 -5.57 21.74 -13.87
N ARG A 154 -6.56 22.39 -14.50
CA ARG A 154 -6.67 23.85 -14.53
C ARG A 154 -6.98 24.41 -13.15
N LEU A 155 -7.87 23.77 -12.39
CA LEU A 155 -8.14 24.14 -11.00
C LEU A 155 -6.89 23.98 -10.12
N TRP A 156 -6.14 22.88 -10.26
CA TRP A 156 -4.87 22.68 -9.57
C TRP A 156 -3.81 23.72 -9.96
N ALA A 157 -3.77 24.14 -11.23
CA ALA A 157 -2.87 25.18 -11.70
C ALA A 157 -3.20 26.55 -11.08
N LEU A 158 -4.48 26.90 -10.96
CA LEU A 158 -4.92 28.12 -10.26
C LEU A 158 -4.62 28.05 -8.75
N TYR A 159 -4.93 26.92 -8.10
CA TYR A 159 -4.67 26.72 -6.69
C TYR A 159 -3.18 26.91 -6.35
N ARG A 160 -2.28 26.29 -7.14
CA ARG A 160 -0.82 26.45 -6.96
C ARG A 160 -0.34 27.88 -7.13
N ARG A 161 -0.95 28.66 -8.03
CA ARG A 161 -0.64 30.08 -8.20
C ARG A 161 -1.13 30.94 -7.03
N ARG A 162 -2.29 30.60 -6.47
CA ARG A 162 -2.95 31.38 -5.43
C ARG A 162 -2.40 31.10 -4.03
N TYR A 163 -2.00 29.86 -3.75
CA TYR A 163 -1.54 29.39 -2.45
C TYR A 163 -0.19 28.67 -2.56
N PRO A 164 0.90 29.38 -2.86
CA PRO A 164 2.23 28.77 -3.07
C PRO A 164 2.78 28.08 -1.81
N ASP A 165 2.55 28.65 -0.62
CA ASP A 165 3.06 28.11 0.65
C ASP A 165 2.36 26.80 1.07
N ASP A 166 1.03 26.70 0.86
CA ASP A 166 0.26 25.49 1.14
C ASP A 166 0.54 24.36 0.14
N ALA A 167 0.85 24.71 -1.11
CA ALA A 167 1.11 23.74 -2.17
C ALA A 167 2.44 22.99 -1.96
N LEU A 168 3.44 23.64 -1.36
CA LEU A 168 4.76 23.07 -1.08
C LEU A 168 4.70 21.88 -0.10
N HIS A 169 3.77 21.91 0.87
CA HIS A 169 3.55 20.79 1.78
C HIS A 169 2.74 19.64 1.17
N ARG A 170 2.14 19.84 -0.01
CA ARG A 170 1.30 18.86 -0.72
C ARG A 170 1.87 18.46 -2.09
N GLU A 171 3.20 18.27 -2.16
CA GLU A 171 3.97 17.92 -3.37
C GLU A 171 3.42 16.74 -4.23
N HIS A 172 2.54 15.89 -3.69
CA HIS A 172 1.96 14.74 -4.40
C HIS A 172 0.46 14.90 -4.76
N ALA A 173 -0.16 16.06 -4.51
CA ALA A 173 -1.62 16.22 -4.59
C ALA A 173 -2.20 16.31 -6.01
N GLY A 174 -1.37 16.45 -7.05
CA GLY A 174 -1.84 16.45 -8.45
C GLY A 174 -2.45 15.12 -8.93
N LEU A 175 -2.31 14.04 -8.14
CA LEU A 175 -2.88 12.72 -8.44
C LEU A 175 -4.19 12.43 -7.69
N THR A 176 -4.56 13.27 -6.73
CA THR A 176 -5.80 13.16 -5.96
C THR A 176 -6.87 14.08 -6.49
N PRO A 177 -8.12 13.59 -6.64
CA PRO A 177 -9.26 14.42 -7.00
C PRO A 177 -9.29 15.69 -6.17
N ILE A 178 -9.34 16.87 -6.79
CA ILE A 178 -9.31 18.14 -6.08
C ILE A 178 -10.44 18.25 -5.03
N GLY A 179 -11.60 17.66 -5.30
CA GLY A 179 -12.73 17.55 -4.36
C GLY A 179 -12.54 16.62 -3.17
N GLN A 180 -11.46 15.84 -3.12
CA GLN A 180 -11.06 15.11 -1.91
C GLN A 180 -10.13 15.95 -1.01
N VAL A 181 -9.60 17.07 -1.53
CA VAL A 181 -8.65 17.94 -0.84
C VAL A 181 -9.30 19.28 -0.46
N LEU A 182 -10.14 19.82 -1.34
CA LEU A 182 -10.83 21.10 -1.17
C LEU A 182 -12.32 20.88 -0.93
N SER A 183 -12.93 21.73 -0.10
CA SER A 183 -14.39 21.80 0.07
C SER A 183 -15.07 22.30 -1.21
N ALA A 184 -16.35 21.97 -1.39
CA ALA A 184 -17.13 22.39 -2.56
C ALA A 184 -17.13 23.91 -2.75
N ASP A 185 -17.20 24.68 -1.65
CA ASP A 185 -17.17 26.15 -1.71
C ASP A 185 -15.84 26.71 -2.23
N ALA A 186 -14.73 26.07 -1.85
CA ALA A 186 -13.39 26.44 -2.34
C ALA A 186 -13.22 26.13 -3.82
N ILE A 187 -13.82 25.05 -4.31
CA ILE A 187 -13.85 24.71 -5.73
C ILE A 187 -14.68 25.73 -6.50
N HIS A 188 -15.89 26.07 -6.04
CA HIS A 188 -16.72 27.09 -6.68
C HIS A 188 -16.08 28.48 -6.67
N ALA A 189 -15.24 28.80 -5.68
CA ALA A 189 -14.44 30.03 -5.72
C ALA A 189 -13.39 30.00 -6.85
N LEU A 190 -12.68 28.89 -7.01
CA LEU A 190 -11.69 28.71 -8.09
C LEU A 190 -12.35 28.66 -9.48
N GLU A 191 -13.51 28.03 -9.61
CA GLU A 191 -14.28 27.96 -10.86
C GLU A 191 -14.71 29.35 -11.37
N ARG A 192 -15.11 30.25 -10.45
CA ARG A 192 -15.48 31.64 -10.79
C ARG A 192 -14.31 32.45 -11.37
N GLU A 193 -13.08 32.05 -11.10
CA GLU A 193 -11.86 32.70 -11.57
C GLU A 193 -11.24 32.00 -12.79
N LEU A 194 -11.78 30.85 -13.20
CA LEU A 194 -11.26 30.10 -14.35
C LEU A 194 -11.56 30.88 -15.65
N PRO A 195 -10.55 31.20 -16.49
CA PRO A 195 -10.82 31.83 -17.78
C PRO A 195 -11.64 30.89 -18.69
N PRO A 196 -12.51 31.41 -19.57
CA PRO A 196 -13.32 30.57 -20.46
C PRO A 196 -12.43 29.67 -21.35
N GLU A 197 -12.90 28.44 -21.62
CA GLU A 197 -12.23 27.50 -22.53
C GLU A 197 -11.97 28.16 -23.89
N GLY A 198 -10.69 28.38 -24.24
CA GLY A 198 -10.30 28.91 -25.56
C GLY A 198 -9.62 30.28 -25.58
N ALA A 199 -9.34 30.93 -24.44
CA ALA A 199 -8.49 32.12 -24.42
C ALA A 199 -6.99 31.74 -24.47
N ARG A 200 -6.51 31.30 -25.64
CA ARG A 200 -5.10 31.29 -26.03
C ARG A 200 -4.96 31.98 -27.37
#